data_AF-A0A699VBZ9-F1
#
_entry.id   AF-A0A699VBZ9-F1
#
_cell.length_a   1.000
_cell.length_b   1.000
_cell.length_c   1.000
_cell.angle_alpha   90.00
_cell.angle_beta   90.00
_cell.angle_gamma   90.00
#
_symmetry.space_group_name_H-M   'P 1'
#
loop_
_entity.id
_entity.type
_entity.pdbx_description
1 polymer ?
#
loop_
_entity_poly.entity_id
_entity_poly.type
_entity_poly.pdbx_seq_one_letter_code
_entity_poly.pdbx_strand_id
1 'polypeptide(L)'
;MKKMMMEEFCPEEEVQRLEDELRSLKLRDTNITAYTQRFNELVLLCPKAVPSKKRKVKAHIKGLPENIKDEVTSSQPVNLNETVCMAHTLMK
;
A
#
# COMPACT_ATOMS: atom_id res chain seq x y z
N MET A 1 3.03 -24.47 0.93
CA MET A 1 1.74 -25.02 1.39
C MET A 1 0.67 -23.93 1.60
N LYS A 2 0.86 -22.87 2.40
CA LYS A 2 -0.21 -21.85 2.62
C LYS A 2 -0.68 -21.04 1.40
N LYS A 3 0.14 -20.94 0.34
CA LYS A 3 -0.20 -20.14 -0.87
C LYS A 3 -1.27 -20.81 -1.75
N MET A 4 -1.35 -22.14 -1.74
CA MET A 4 -2.32 -22.91 -2.56
C MET A 4 -3.73 -22.93 -1.92
N MET A 5 -3.82 -22.92 -0.59
CA MET A 5 -5.12 -22.95 0.11
C MET A 5 -5.96 -21.67 -0.08
N MET A 6 -5.32 -20.50 -0.24
CA MET A 6 -6.05 -19.27 -0.55
C MET A 6 -6.47 -19.17 -2.02
N GLU A 7 -5.71 -19.76 -2.95
CA GLU A 7 -6.03 -19.71 -4.38
C GLU A 7 -7.14 -20.69 -4.78
N GLU A 8 -7.31 -21.82 -4.09
CA GLU A 8 -8.36 -22.81 -4.42
C GLU A 8 -9.73 -22.53 -3.79
N PHE A 9 -9.82 -21.67 -2.76
CA PHE A 9 -11.06 -21.51 -1.98
C PHE A 9 -11.54 -20.06 -1.82
N CYS A 10 -10.74 -19.06 -2.22
CA CYS A 10 -11.17 -17.67 -2.17
C CYS A 10 -11.94 -17.31 -3.45
N PRO A 11 -13.21 -16.87 -3.37
CA PRO A 11 -13.97 -16.45 -4.54
C PRO A 11 -13.23 -15.32 -5.29
N GLU A 12 -13.20 -15.40 -6.62
CA GLU A 12 -12.52 -14.41 -7.45
C GLU A 12 -13.04 -12.98 -7.22
N GLU A 13 -14.34 -12.84 -6.92
CA GLU A 13 -14.96 -11.58 -6.52
C GLU A 13 -14.34 -10.98 -5.25
N GLU A 14 -13.97 -11.81 -4.27
CA GLU A 14 -13.38 -11.33 -3.02
C GLU A 14 -11.95 -10.84 -3.24
N VAL A 15 -11.18 -11.57 -4.06
CA VAL A 15 -9.85 -11.12 -4.49
C VAL A 15 -9.96 -9.79 -5.22
N GLN A 16 -10.91 -9.66 -6.15
CA GLN A 16 -11.13 -8.42 -6.90
C GLN A 16 -11.50 -7.25 -5.97
N ARG A 17 -12.40 -7.46 -4.99
CA ARG A 17 -12.75 -6.44 -3.99
C ARG A 17 -11.53 -5.95 -3.21
N LEU A 18 -10.66 -6.86 -2.77
CA LEU A 18 -9.45 -6.52 -2.03
C LEU A 18 -8.43 -5.77 -2.93
N GLU A 19 -8.32 -6.15 -4.21
CA GLU A 19 -7.50 -5.41 -5.16
C GLU A 19 -8.03 -3.99 -5.41
N ASP A 20 -9.33 -3.83 -5.51
CA ASP A 20 -9.97 -2.51 -5.70
C ASP A 20 -9.84 -1.64 -4.44
N GLU A 21 -9.95 -2.24 -3.26
CA GLU A 21 -9.62 -1.56 -2.00
C GLU A 21 -8.16 -1.09 -2.00
N LEU A 22 -7.20 -1.95 -2.37
CA LEU A 22 -5.79 -1.58 -2.44
C LEU A 22 -5.54 -0.43 -3.44
N ARG A 23 -6.23 -0.44 -4.59
CA ARG A 23 -6.11 0.59 -5.64
C ARG A 23 -6.69 1.95 -5.21
N SER A 24 -7.70 1.92 -4.34
CA SER A 24 -8.45 3.10 -3.86
C SER A 24 -8.06 3.53 -2.44
N LEU A 25 -7.20 2.78 -1.75
CA LEU A 25 -6.74 3.07 -0.40
C LEU A 25 -6.08 4.47 -0.36
N LYS A 26 -6.55 5.29 0.58
CA LYS A 26 -6.05 6.64 0.84
C LYS A 26 -5.82 6.82 2.33
N LEU A 27 -4.81 7.61 2.66
CA LEU A 27 -4.57 8.10 4.00
C LEU A 27 -5.74 8.98 4.45
N ARG A 28 -6.26 8.72 5.66
CA ARG A 28 -7.34 9.50 6.29
C ARG A 28 -6.85 10.07 7.62
N ASP A 29 -7.37 11.25 7.98
CA ASP A 29 -7.24 11.87 9.31
C ASP A 29 -5.81 11.88 9.87
N THR A 30 -4.82 12.02 8.98
CA THR A 30 -3.37 12.00 9.27
C THR A 30 -2.81 10.73 9.93
N ASN A 31 -3.56 9.63 10.00
CA ASN A 31 -3.10 8.41 10.66
C ASN A 31 -2.27 7.51 9.72
N ILE A 32 -1.00 7.85 9.55
CA ILE A 32 -0.07 7.11 8.67
C ILE A 32 0.17 5.67 9.14
N THR A 33 0.13 5.43 10.45
CA THR A 33 0.31 4.09 11.03
C THR A 33 -0.82 3.17 10.60
N ALA A 34 -2.08 3.59 10.78
CA ALA A 34 -3.24 2.82 10.38
C ALA A 34 -3.28 2.60 8.86
N TYR A 35 -2.98 3.63 8.07
CA TYR A 35 -2.87 3.51 6.61
C TYR A 35 -1.81 2.49 6.20
N THR A 36 -0.62 2.54 6.80
CA THR A 36 0.49 1.62 6.48
C THR A 36 0.19 0.18 6.89
N GLN A 37 -0.47 -0.01 8.03
CA GLN A 37 -0.94 -1.32 8.47
C GLN A 37 -1.93 -1.90 7.46
N ARG A 38 -3.00 -1.17 7.13
CA ARG A 38 -4.01 -1.63 6.16
C ARG A 38 -3.42 -1.90 4.78
N PHE A 39 -2.52 -1.03 4.31
CA PHE A 39 -1.81 -1.23 3.05
C PHE A 39 -1.02 -2.54 3.06
N ASN A 40 -0.27 -2.84 4.14
CA ASN A 40 0.51 -4.08 4.22
C ASN A 40 -0.37 -5.34 4.28
N GLU A 41 -1.52 -5.28 4.97
CA GLU A 41 -2.51 -6.37 4.97
C GLU A 41 -3.02 -6.65 3.55
N LEU A 42 -3.48 -5.62 2.84
CA LEU A 42 -3.99 -5.75 1.47
C LEU A 42 -2.92 -6.27 0.49
N VAL A 43 -1.67 -5.83 0.64
CA VAL A 43 -0.54 -6.34 -0.17
C VAL A 43 -0.25 -7.82 0.12
N LEU A 44 -0.44 -8.28 1.36
CA LEU A 44 -0.27 -9.68 1.72
C LEU A 44 -1.37 -10.55 1.12
N LEU A 45 -2.61 -10.05 1.07
CA LEU A 45 -3.77 -10.74 0.51
C LEU A 45 -3.75 -10.76 -1.03
N CYS A 46 -3.31 -9.67 -1.66
CA CYS A 46 -3.29 -9.48 -3.11
C CYS A 46 -1.87 -9.23 -3.65
N PRO A 47 -0.91 -10.17 -3.48
CA PRO A 47 0.49 -9.95 -3.88
C PRO A 47 0.66 -9.79 -5.39
N LYS A 48 -0.28 -10.32 -6.19
CA LYS A 48 -0.31 -10.18 -7.66
C LYS A 48 -0.57 -8.74 -8.11
N ALA A 49 -1.28 -7.94 -7.31
CA ALA A 49 -1.57 -6.53 -7.61
C ALA A 49 -0.31 -5.63 -7.50
N VAL A 50 0.65 -6.01 -6.63
CA VAL A 50 1.90 -5.27 -6.38
C VAL A 50 3.13 -6.21 -6.43
N PRO A 51 3.46 -6.77 -7.61
CA PRO A 51 4.40 -7.89 -7.74
C PRO A 51 5.87 -7.54 -7.45
N SER A 52 6.22 -6.27 -7.23
CA SER A 52 7.60 -5.85 -7.00
C SER A 52 7.72 -4.81 -5.89
N LYS A 53 8.89 -4.75 -5.25
CA LYS A 53 9.21 -3.73 -4.23
C LYS A 53 8.98 -2.31 -4.75
N LYS A 54 9.39 -2.03 -5.99
CA LYS A 54 9.17 -0.73 -6.65
C LYS A 54 7.69 -0.41 -6.84
N ARG A 55 6.86 -1.39 -7.27
CA ARG A 55 5.41 -1.19 -7.38
C ARG A 55 4.76 -0.99 -6.01
N LYS A 56 5.24 -1.69 -4.98
CA LYS A 56 4.77 -1.52 -3.59
C LYS A 56 5.00 -0.09 -3.09
N VAL A 57 6.21 0.47 -3.29
CA VAL A 57 6.51 1.88 -2.96
C VAL A 57 5.60 2.84 -3.72
N LYS A 58 5.51 2.70 -5.04
CA LYS A 58 4.66 3.57 -5.87
C LYS A 58 3.18 3.53 -5.49
N ALA A 59 2.66 2.34 -5.18
CA ALA A 59 1.28 2.17 -4.74
C ALA A 59 1.03 2.83 -3.38
N HIS A 60 1.98 2.73 -2.45
CA HIS A 60 1.86 3.38 -1.15
C HIS A 60 1.89 4.92 -1.27
N ILE A 61 2.77 5.47 -2.11
CA ILE A 61 2.84 6.92 -2.39
C ILE A 61 1.52 7.43 -2.98
N LYS A 62 0.89 6.66 -3.87
CA LYS A 62 -0.37 7.06 -4.54
C LYS A 62 -1.52 7.35 -3.56
N GLY A 63 -1.56 6.70 -2.40
CA GLY A 63 -2.58 6.93 -1.39
C GLY A 63 -2.29 8.07 -0.42
N LEU A 64 -1.15 8.76 -0.55
CA LEU A 64 -0.80 9.91 0.28
C LEU A 64 -1.51 11.20 -0.18
N PRO A 65 -1.73 12.17 0.72
CA PRO A 65 -2.19 13.52 0.36
C PRO A 65 -1.23 14.19 -0.63
N GLU A 66 -1.74 15.04 -1.53
CA GLU A 66 -0.97 15.57 -2.66
C GLU A 66 0.31 16.31 -2.22
N ASN A 67 0.22 17.15 -1.18
CA ASN A 67 1.36 17.87 -0.61
C ASN A 67 2.45 16.93 -0.07
N ILE A 68 2.09 15.78 0.50
CA ILE A 68 3.05 14.77 0.99
C ILE A 68 3.57 13.93 -0.17
N LYS A 69 2.68 13.59 -1.12
CA LYS A 69 2.98 12.76 -2.29
C LYS A 69 4.11 13.37 -3.10
N ASP A 70 4.07 14.66 -3.34
CA ASP A 70 5.01 15.34 -4.23
C ASP A 70 6.41 15.45 -3.58
N GLU A 71 6.46 15.76 -2.28
CA GLU A 71 7.70 15.75 -1.49
C GLU A 71 8.33 14.36 -1.42
N VAL A 72 7.55 13.33 -1.08
CA VAL A 72 8.03 11.94 -1.02
C VAL A 72 8.41 11.40 -2.39
N THR A 73 7.75 11.84 -3.47
CA THR A 73 8.15 11.43 -4.83
C THR A 73 9.49 12.06 -5.22
N SER A 74 9.72 13.30 -4.83
CA SER A 74 10.94 14.07 -5.16
C SER A 74 12.19 13.51 -4.46
N SER A 75 12.03 12.95 -3.27
CA SER A 75 13.13 12.31 -2.53
C SER A 75 13.53 10.93 -3.03
N GLN A 76 12.73 10.32 -3.92
CA GLN A 76 13.00 9.02 -4.52
C GLN A 76 13.32 7.90 -3.51
N PRO A 77 12.39 7.57 -2.59
CA PRO A 77 12.63 6.57 -1.55
C PRO A 77 12.91 5.19 -2.16
N VAL A 78 13.91 4.51 -1.62
CA VAL A 78 14.40 3.22 -2.13
C VAL A 78 13.48 2.09 -1.69
N ASN A 79 12.80 2.25 -0.55
CA ASN A 79 11.95 1.22 0.04
C ASN A 79 10.74 1.80 0.79
N LEU A 80 9.82 0.92 1.19
CA LEU A 80 8.59 1.32 1.85
C LEU A 80 8.85 1.96 3.23
N ASN A 81 9.83 1.48 4.00
CA ASN A 81 10.10 2.01 5.33
C ASN A 81 10.53 3.48 5.25
N GLU A 82 11.41 3.80 4.30
CA GLU A 82 11.79 5.18 4.01
C GLU A 82 10.59 6.03 3.60
N THR A 83 9.74 5.52 2.71
CA THR A 83 8.48 6.20 2.31
C THR A 83 7.61 6.54 3.52
N VAL A 84 7.42 5.59 4.43
CA VAL A 84 6.60 5.76 5.64
C VAL A 84 7.23 6.76 6.61
N CYS A 85 8.54 6.67 6.85
CA CYS A 85 9.27 7.60 7.72
C CYS A 85 9.19 9.05 7.21
N MET A 86 9.33 9.24 5.89
CA MET A 86 9.22 10.56 5.27
C MET A 86 7.80 11.12 5.38
N ALA A 87 6.79 10.32 5.00
CA ALA A 87 5.39 10.73 5.12
C ALA A 87 5.05 11.10 6.57
N HIS A 88 5.44 10.28 7.55
CA HIS A 88 5.22 10.58 8.96
C HIS A 88 5.92 11.86 9.43
N THR A 89 7.10 12.19 8.87
CA THR A 89 7.82 13.43 9.22
C THR A 89 7.15 14.67 8.65
N LEU A 90 6.62 14.59 7.42
CA LEU A 90 5.96 15.70 6.74
C LEU A 90 4.53 15.98 7.24
N MET A 91 3.96 15.06 8.01
CA MET A 91 2.61 15.17 8.58
C MET A 91 2.58 15.80 9.98
N LYS A 92 3.75 16.03 10.59
CA LYS A 92 3.88 16.75 11.86
C LYS A 92 3.98 18.24 11.58
#